data_AF-A0A7L6A822-F1
#
_entry.id   AF-A0A7L6A822-F1
#
_cell.length_a   1.000
_cell.length_b   1.000
_cell.length_c   1.000
_cell.angle_alpha   90.00
_cell.angle_beta   90.00
_cell.angle_gamma   90.00
#
_symmetry.space_group_name_H-M   'P 1'
#
loop_
_entity.id
_entity.type
_entity.pdbx_description
1 polymer ?
#
loop_
_entity_poly.entity_id
_entity_poly.type
_entity_poly.pdbx_seq_one_letter_code
_entity_poly.pdbx_strand_id
1 'polypeptide(L)'
;MLNVKANIDGVIKALGKLEKQTTKATAIALTKTAKHAQRMMYDEFKGQFDRPTPLVMKSLFIEPATKDNLSSRVYMKDRALGGKNMRSMSELLAHHFTGGRRVSKAFEDLLRRNNYLAAGELVVPGSAAKLDGYGNINRGQIVQIISQLGIARPGFDSTPTKSKRSRRNVARAGVIFWSRRAGREAHAVGRQGNRD
;
A
#
# COMPACT_ATOMS: atom_id res chain seq x y z
N MET A 1 -6.40 -56.04 55.84
CA MET A 1 -6.10 -54.60 55.64
C MET A 1 -6.20 -54.29 54.15
N LEU A 2 -7.19 -53.52 53.72
CA LEU A 2 -7.26 -53.05 52.32
C LEU A 2 -6.27 -51.89 52.14
N ASN A 3 -5.25 -52.10 51.31
CA ASN A 3 -4.28 -51.07 50.94
C ASN A 3 -4.73 -50.41 49.64
N VAL A 4 -5.38 -49.24 49.74
CA VAL A 4 -5.76 -48.44 48.57
C VAL A 4 -4.55 -47.60 48.17
N LYS A 5 -3.74 -48.10 47.23
CA LYS A 5 -2.72 -47.30 46.55
C LYS A 5 -3.43 -46.34 45.59
N ALA A 6 -3.73 -45.13 46.04
CA ALA A 6 -4.24 -44.09 45.16
C ALA A 6 -3.17 -43.79 44.09
N ASN A 7 -3.49 -44.06 42.82
CA ASN A 7 -2.60 -43.80 41.68
C ASN A 7 -2.61 -42.31 41.32
N ILE A 8 -2.16 -41.49 42.26
CA ILE A 8 -2.15 -40.02 42.15
C ILE A 8 -1.22 -39.59 40.99
N ASP A 9 -0.10 -40.29 40.79
CA ASP A 9 0.83 -40.03 39.69
C ASP A 9 0.22 -40.26 38.31
N GLY A 10 -0.63 -41.28 38.17
CA GLY A 10 -1.37 -41.55 36.94
C GLY A 10 -2.37 -40.43 36.62
N VAL A 11 -3.07 -39.94 37.64
CA VAL A 11 -4.02 -38.82 37.52
C VAL A 11 -3.30 -37.52 37.14
N ILE A 12 -2.17 -37.20 37.79
CA ILE A 12 -1.36 -36.01 37.47
C ILE A 12 -0.87 -36.07 36.01
N LYS A 13 -0.39 -37.22 35.54
CA LYS A 13 0.04 -37.40 34.13
C LYS A 13 -1.12 -37.25 33.15
N ALA A 14 -2.31 -37.73 33.50
CA ALA A 14 -3.50 -37.58 32.66
C ALA A 14 -3.96 -36.12 32.57
N LEU A 15 -3.98 -35.40 33.70
CA LEU A 15 -4.30 -33.97 33.74
C LEU A 15 -3.31 -33.14 32.92
N GLY A 16 -2.00 -33.37 33.08
CA GLY A 16 -0.98 -32.67 32.30
C GLY A 16 -1.02 -32.99 30.80
N LYS A 17 -1.50 -34.17 30.39
CA LYS A 17 -1.76 -34.49 28.97
C LYS A 17 -2.97 -33.72 28.44
N LEU A 18 -4.05 -33.66 29.23
CA LEU A 18 -5.27 -32.95 28.86
C LEU A 18 -4.98 -31.46 28.68
N GLU A 19 -4.25 -30.84 29.60
CA GLU A 19 -3.81 -29.44 29.52
C GLU A 19 -3.01 -29.17 28.22
N LYS A 20 -2.05 -30.04 27.89
CA LYS A 20 -1.28 -29.89 26.64
C LYS A 20 -2.15 -30.02 25.39
N GLN A 21 -3.18 -30.86 25.42
CA GLN A 21 -4.12 -31.03 24.32
C GLN A 21 -5.06 -29.83 24.19
N THR A 22 -5.59 -29.31 25.30
CA THR A 22 -6.46 -28.12 25.30
C THR A 22 -5.72 -26.88 24.83
N THR A 23 -4.49 -26.63 25.30
CA THR A 23 -3.66 -25.51 24.84
C THR A 23 -3.34 -25.61 23.36
N LYS A 24 -2.99 -26.81 22.87
CA LYS A 24 -2.73 -27.03 21.44
C LYS A 24 -4.00 -26.81 20.59
N ALA A 25 -5.14 -27.35 21.04
CA ALA A 25 -6.42 -27.18 20.35
C ALA A 25 -6.83 -25.71 20.28
N THR A 26 -6.64 -24.97 21.37
CA THR A 26 -6.91 -23.53 21.45
C THR A 26 -6.04 -22.75 20.47
N ALA A 27 -4.73 -22.99 20.44
CA ALA A 27 -3.83 -22.33 19.48
C ALA A 27 -4.22 -22.60 18.01
N ILE A 28 -4.64 -23.83 17.70
CA ILE A 28 -5.13 -24.20 16.37
C ILE A 28 -6.44 -23.47 16.05
N ALA A 29 -7.39 -23.42 16.98
CA ALA A 29 -8.67 -22.76 16.81
C ALA A 29 -8.51 -21.25 16.56
N LEU A 30 -7.67 -20.58 17.36
CA LEU A 30 -7.32 -19.17 17.19
C LEU A 30 -6.70 -18.90 15.82
N THR A 31 -5.68 -19.68 15.45
CA THR A 31 -5.00 -19.54 14.15
C THR A 31 -5.94 -19.80 12.97
N LYS A 32 -6.84 -20.77 13.07
CA LYS A 32 -7.86 -21.03 12.03
C LYS A 32 -8.84 -19.87 11.91
N THR A 33 -9.27 -19.30 13.04
CA THR A 33 -10.17 -18.14 13.07
C THR A 33 -9.51 -16.92 12.41
N ALA A 34 -8.24 -16.66 12.73
CA ALA A 34 -7.47 -15.58 12.08
C ALA A 34 -7.33 -15.80 10.56
N LYS A 35 -7.11 -17.03 10.10
CA LYS A 35 -7.09 -17.38 8.66
C LYS A 35 -8.43 -17.14 7.99
N HIS A 36 -9.53 -17.48 8.65
CA HIS A 36 -10.85 -17.21 8.13
C HIS A 36 -11.11 -15.69 8.02
N ALA A 37 -10.77 -14.93 9.07
CA ALA A 37 -10.88 -13.48 9.06
C ALA A 37 -10.03 -12.82 7.96
N GLN A 38 -8.78 -13.26 7.75
CA GLN A 38 -7.93 -12.76 6.67
C GLN A 38 -8.56 -12.99 5.29
N ARG A 39 -9.17 -14.16 5.07
CA ARG A 39 -9.86 -14.46 3.80
C ARG A 39 -11.06 -13.54 3.58
N MET A 40 -11.88 -13.34 4.61
CA MET A 40 -13.01 -12.41 4.54
C MET A 40 -12.54 -10.98 4.23
N MET A 41 -11.47 -10.51 4.88
CA MET A 41 -10.89 -9.19 4.57
C MET A 41 -10.34 -9.10 3.14
N TYR A 42 -9.75 -10.19 2.64
CA TYR A 42 -9.27 -10.25 1.25
C TYR A 42 -10.44 -10.12 0.25
N ASP A 43 -11.56 -10.80 0.51
CA ASP A 43 -12.74 -10.72 -0.33
C ASP A 43 -13.37 -9.31 -0.26
N GLU A 44 -13.41 -8.70 0.94
CA GLU A 44 -13.85 -7.31 1.13
C GLU A 44 -12.98 -6.32 0.34
N PHE A 45 -11.64 -6.48 0.37
CA PHE A 45 -10.73 -5.63 -0.40
C PHE A 45 -11.00 -5.72 -1.89
N LYS A 46 -11.33 -6.93 -2.38
CA LYS A 46 -11.65 -7.15 -3.79
C LYS A 46 -12.99 -6.51 -4.19
N GLY A 47 -13.96 -6.46 -3.27
CA GLY A 47 -15.28 -5.89 -3.50
C GLY A 47 -15.32 -4.36 -3.38
N GLN A 48 -14.63 -3.79 -2.37
CA GLN A 48 -14.72 -2.36 -2.05
C GLN A 48 -13.69 -1.49 -2.79
N PHE A 49 -12.51 -2.03 -3.09
CA PHE A 49 -11.49 -1.26 -3.81
C PHE A 49 -11.68 -1.38 -5.33
N ASP A 50 -11.61 -0.24 -6.02
CA ASP A 50 -11.50 -0.24 -7.48
C ASP A 50 -10.11 -0.73 -7.90
N ARG A 51 -10.07 -1.92 -8.50
CA ARG A 51 -8.87 -2.56 -9.09
C ARG A 51 -7.65 -2.51 -8.16
N PRO A 52 -7.72 -3.11 -6.95
CA PRO A 52 -6.62 -3.08 -6.00
C PRO A 52 -5.38 -3.75 -6.57
N THR A 53 -4.23 -3.11 -6.38
CA THR A 53 -2.95 -3.70 -6.81
C THR A 53 -2.65 -4.97 -6.01
N PRO A 54 -1.86 -5.93 -6.56
CA PRO A 54 -1.43 -7.11 -5.81
C PRO A 54 -0.69 -6.77 -4.51
N LEU A 55 -0.08 -5.59 -4.43
CA LEU A 55 0.59 -5.10 -3.23
C LEU A 55 -0.40 -4.83 -2.08
N VAL A 56 -1.55 -4.24 -2.40
CA VAL A 56 -2.64 -4.02 -1.45
C VAL A 56 -3.24 -5.36 -1.02
N MET A 57 -3.49 -6.25 -1.98
CA MET A 57 -4.07 -7.57 -1.69
C MET A 57 -3.17 -8.45 -0.81
N LYS A 58 -1.84 -8.35 -0.97
CA LYS A 58 -0.84 -9.11 -0.19
C LYS A 58 -0.42 -8.43 1.11
N SER A 59 -1.13 -7.39 1.53
CA SER A 59 -0.74 -6.58 2.70
C SER A 59 -1.29 -7.07 4.03
N LEU A 60 -2.23 -8.02 4.01
CA LEU A 60 -2.83 -8.64 5.19
C LEU A 60 -1.96 -9.81 5.67
N PHE A 61 -1.56 -9.76 6.94
CA PHE A 61 -0.74 -10.78 7.60
C PHE A 61 -1.46 -11.36 8.81
N ILE A 62 -1.05 -12.56 9.19
CA ILE A 62 -1.53 -13.25 10.38
C ILE A 62 -0.35 -13.48 11.30
N GLU A 63 -0.54 -13.11 12.57
CA GLU A 63 0.28 -13.59 13.66
C GLU A 63 -0.43 -14.80 14.28
N PRO A 64 0.06 -16.04 14.05
CA PRO A 64 -0.59 -17.24 14.53
C PRO A 64 -0.41 -17.40 16.04
N ALA A 65 -1.36 -18.06 16.68
CA ALA A 65 -1.24 -18.41 18.09
C ALA A 65 -0.22 -19.54 18.29
N THR A 66 0.59 -19.42 19.33
CA THR A 66 1.54 -20.46 19.76
C THR A 66 1.04 -21.10 21.04
N LYS A 67 1.70 -22.17 21.50
CA LYS A 67 1.36 -22.77 22.80
C LYS A 67 1.70 -21.85 23.97
N ASP A 68 2.73 -21.03 23.80
CA ASP A 68 3.22 -20.09 24.81
C ASP A 68 2.45 -18.76 24.77
N ASN A 69 1.81 -18.44 23.63
CA ASN A 69 0.98 -17.26 23.45
C ASN A 69 -0.33 -17.64 22.73
N LEU A 70 -1.39 -17.81 23.51
CA LEU A 70 -2.75 -18.10 23.04
C LEU A 70 -3.47 -16.83 22.55
N SER A 71 -2.81 -16.05 21.70
CA SER A 71 -3.41 -14.94 21.00
C SER A 71 -3.05 -15.00 19.51
N SER A 72 -3.99 -14.60 18.66
CA SER A 72 -3.75 -14.48 17.22
C SER A 72 -4.36 -13.19 16.73
N ARG A 73 -3.70 -12.54 15.77
CA ARG A 73 -4.24 -11.32 15.16
C ARG A 73 -4.04 -11.30 13.65
N VAL A 74 -4.97 -10.64 12.97
CA VAL A 74 -4.82 -10.22 11.58
C VAL A 74 -4.37 -8.77 11.59
N TYR A 75 -3.32 -8.45 10.87
CA TYR A 75 -2.73 -7.11 10.87
C TYR A 75 -2.20 -6.75 9.49
N MET A 76 -2.05 -5.45 9.23
CA MET A 76 -1.34 -4.98 8.04
C MET A 76 0.12 -4.77 8.34
N LYS A 77 0.97 -5.02 7.35
CA LYS A 77 2.41 -4.83 7.51
C LYS A 77 2.75 -3.35 7.75
N ASP A 78 3.13 -3.05 8.99
CA ASP A 78 3.62 -1.75 9.42
C ASP A 78 5.14 -1.64 9.32
N ARG A 79 5.63 -1.89 8.10
CA ARG A 79 7.04 -1.64 7.74
C ARG A 79 7.03 -1.01 6.36
N ALA A 80 7.98 -0.10 6.12
CA ALA A 80 8.21 0.47 4.80
C ALA A 80 8.22 -0.64 3.74
N LEU A 81 7.49 -0.41 2.64
CA LEU A 81 7.34 -1.36 1.53
C LEU A 81 8.67 -1.66 0.82
N GLY A 82 9.73 -0.91 1.14
CA GLY A 82 11.07 -1.07 0.62
C GLY A 82 11.31 -0.24 -0.64
N GLY A 83 12.58 -0.16 -1.05
CA GLY A 83 13.01 0.67 -2.17
C GLY A 83 12.80 2.16 -1.89
N LYS A 84 12.22 2.88 -2.84
CA LYS A 84 11.96 4.34 -2.75
C LYS A 84 10.69 4.71 -1.97
N ASN A 85 9.92 3.72 -1.54
CA ASN A 85 8.69 3.93 -0.79
C ASN A 85 9.00 3.84 0.70
N MET A 86 9.08 5.00 1.36
CA MET A 86 9.38 5.09 2.80
C MET A 86 8.18 4.71 3.68
N ARG A 87 7.00 4.50 3.08
CA ARG A 87 5.74 4.30 3.81
C ARG A 87 5.32 2.85 3.88
N SER A 88 4.64 2.50 4.96
CA SER A 88 4.05 1.19 5.18
C SER A 88 2.67 1.08 4.52
N MET A 89 2.15 -0.14 4.36
CA MET A 89 0.81 -0.30 3.79
C MET A 89 -0.29 0.08 4.80
N SER A 90 -0.04 -0.16 6.10
CA SER A 90 -0.88 0.35 7.18
C SER A 90 -1.05 1.86 7.08
N GLU A 91 0.03 2.63 6.91
CA GLU A 91 -0.05 4.09 6.72
C GLU A 91 -0.86 4.48 5.48
N LEU A 92 -0.63 3.80 4.35
CA LEU A 92 -1.30 4.14 3.09
C LEU A 92 -2.81 3.86 3.13
N LEU A 93 -3.22 2.78 3.78
CA LEU A 93 -4.62 2.37 3.88
C LEU A 93 -5.30 2.83 5.17
N ALA A 94 -4.57 3.41 6.13
CA ALA A 94 -5.08 3.81 7.45
C ALA A 94 -6.39 4.59 7.36
N HIS A 95 -6.46 5.56 6.46
CA HIS A 95 -7.64 6.41 6.25
C HIS A 95 -8.93 5.65 5.90
N HIS A 96 -8.84 4.42 5.37
CA HIS A 96 -10.02 3.57 5.14
C HIS A 96 -10.57 2.94 6.43
N PHE A 97 -9.76 2.83 7.49
CA PHE A 97 -10.14 2.18 8.75
C PHE A 97 -10.34 3.18 9.89
N THR A 98 -9.41 4.13 10.04
CA THR A 98 -9.42 5.11 11.13
C THR A 98 -10.18 6.39 10.74
N GLY A 99 -10.57 6.51 9.48
CA GLY A 99 -10.99 7.79 8.90
C GLY A 99 -9.83 8.78 8.78
N GLY A 100 -10.15 10.01 8.38
CA GLY A 100 -9.19 11.09 8.21
C GLY A 100 -8.66 11.24 6.78
N ARG A 101 -7.53 11.94 6.64
CA ARG A 101 -6.98 12.31 5.34
C ARG A 101 -6.09 11.21 4.76
N ARG A 102 -6.22 10.97 3.45
CA ARG A 102 -5.29 10.11 2.69
C ARG A 102 -3.88 10.70 2.75
N VAL A 103 -2.88 9.83 2.91
CA VAL A 103 -1.49 10.23 2.82
C VAL A 103 -1.11 10.57 1.37
N SER A 104 -0.38 11.67 1.16
CA SER A 104 -0.02 12.21 -0.15
C SER A 104 0.91 11.28 -0.94
N LYS A 105 0.71 11.02 -2.24
CA LYS A 105 1.65 10.19 -3.01
C LYS A 105 3.04 10.85 -3.07
N ALA A 106 4.11 10.05 -3.20
CA ALA A 106 5.48 10.59 -3.34
C ALA A 106 5.64 11.57 -4.52
N PHE A 107 4.84 11.39 -5.59
CA PHE A 107 4.75 12.34 -6.69
C PHE A 107 4.15 13.69 -6.26
N GLU A 108 3.10 13.67 -5.44
CA GLU A 108 2.48 14.88 -4.88
C GLU A 108 3.44 15.60 -3.92
N ASP A 109 4.18 14.84 -3.10
CA ASP A 109 5.21 15.41 -2.22
C ASP A 109 6.32 16.11 -3.02
N LEU A 110 6.73 15.53 -4.14
CA LEU A 110 7.71 16.14 -5.03
C LEU A 110 7.20 17.45 -5.63
N LEU A 111 5.97 17.46 -6.13
CA LEU A 111 5.35 18.67 -6.68
C LEU A 111 5.19 19.75 -5.61
N ARG A 112 4.80 19.37 -4.39
CA ARG A 112 4.66 20.29 -3.25
C ARG A 112 5.99 20.93 -2.86
N ARG A 113 7.06 20.13 -2.78
CA ARG A 113 8.42 20.62 -2.50
C ARG A 113 8.93 21.60 -3.57
N ASN A 114 8.40 21.53 -4.79
CA ASN A 114 8.75 22.41 -5.91
C ASN A 114 7.68 23.49 -6.16
N ASN A 115 6.80 23.76 -5.19
CA ASN A 115 5.77 24.81 -5.23
C ASN A 115 4.73 24.66 -6.36
N TYR A 116 4.53 23.45 -6.89
CA TYR A 116 3.51 23.16 -7.89
C TYR A 116 2.17 22.73 -7.28
N LEU A 117 2.17 22.27 -6.02
CA LEU A 117 0.98 21.93 -5.23
C LEU A 117 1.01 22.66 -3.89
N ALA A 118 -0.13 23.17 -3.44
CA ALA A 118 -0.26 23.74 -2.11
C ALA A 118 -0.37 22.66 -1.01
N ALA A 119 -0.31 23.10 0.24
CA ALA A 119 -0.57 22.25 1.39
C ALA A 119 -2.02 21.72 1.33
N GLY A 120 -2.15 20.41 1.27
CA GLY A 120 -3.46 19.74 1.24
C GLY A 120 -4.06 19.49 -0.14
N GLU A 121 -3.42 19.96 -1.22
CA GLU A 121 -3.82 19.59 -2.58
C GLU A 121 -3.31 18.21 -2.97
N LEU A 122 -4.13 17.53 -3.77
CA LEU A 122 -3.89 16.18 -4.28
C LEU A 122 -3.98 16.17 -5.80
N VAL A 123 -3.29 15.23 -6.42
CA VAL A 123 -3.35 15.05 -7.87
C VAL A 123 -4.45 14.04 -8.19
N VAL A 124 -5.44 14.49 -8.95
CA VAL A 124 -6.50 13.65 -9.48
C VAL A 124 -6.30 13.49 -10.99
N PRO A 125 -6.33 12.27 -11.54
CA PRO A 125 -6.21 12.07 -12.97
C PRO A 125 -7.43 12.67 -13.69
N GLY A 126 -7.19 13.61 -14.60
CA GLY A 126 -8.21 14.12 -15.53
C GLY A 126 -8.40 13.21 -16.76
N SER A 127 -9.30 13.58 -17.66
CA SER A 127 -9.65 12.79 -18.86
C SER A 127 -8.47 12.46 -19.79
N ALA A 128 -7.42 13.29 -19.80
CA ALA A 128 -6.21 13.06 -20.59
C ALA A 128 -5.14 12.21 -19.88
N ALA A 129 -5.37 11.80 -18.62
CA ALA A 129 -4.44 10.96 -17.89
C ALA A 129 -4.46 9.53 -18.46
N LYS A 130 -3.28 9.02 -18.81
CA LYS A 130 -3.10 7.62 -19.18
C LYS A 130 -3.03 6.81 -17.90
N LEU A 131 -4.09 6.06 -17.62
CA LEU A 131 -4.13 5.17 -16.47
C LEU A 131 -3.49 3.82 -16.80
N ASP A 132 -2.90 3.18 -15.81
CA ASP A 132 -2.54 1.78 -15.86
C ASP A 132 -3.76 0.88 -15.58
N GLY A 133 -3.57 -0.44 -15.64
CA GLY A 133 -4.63 -1.41 -15.39
C GLY A 133 -5.25 -1.34 -13.98
N TYR A 134 -4.63 -0.60 -13.06
CA TYR A 134 -5.08 -0.39 -11.69
C TYR A 134 -5.63 1.03 -11.45
N GLY A 135 -5.85 1.81 -12.52
CA GLY A 135 -6.38 3.16 -12.41
C GLY A 135 -5.38 4.21 -11.90
N ASN A 136 -4.09 3.88 -11.79
CA ASN A 136 -3.06 4.85 -11.42
C ASN A 136 -2.51 5.56 -12.66
N ILE A 137 -2.06 6.81 -12.52
CA ILE A 137 -1.35 7.50 -13.62
C ILE A 137 -0.13 6.68 -14.02
N ASN A 138 -0.01 6.41 -15.31
CA ASN A 138 1.08 5.62 -15.88
C ASN A 138 2.45 6.20 -15.47
N ARG A 139 3.36 5.32 -15.03
CA ARG A 139 4.71 5.71 -14.59
C ARG A 139 5.46 6.54 -15.64
N GLY A 140 5.33 6.20 -16.92
CA GLY A 140 5.97 6.95 -18.01
C GLY A 140 5.43 8.38 -18.12
N GLN A 141 4.12 8.57 -17.92
CA GLN A 141 3.52 9.89 -17.91
C GLN A 141 3.98 10.70 -16.69
N ILE A 142 4.09 10.09 -15.51
CA ILE A 142 4.67 10.75 -14.33
C ILE A 142 6.09 11.26 -14.62
N VAL A 143 6.94 10.43 -15.24
CA VAL A 143 8.30 10.84 -15.61
C VAL A 143 8.29 11.98 -16.64
N GLN A 144 7.40 11.94 -17.63
CA GLN A 144 7.24 13.02 -18.61
C GLN A 144 6.83 14.34 -17.95
N ILE A 145 5.88 14.30 -17.00
CA ILE A 145 5.45 15.48 -16.25
C ILE A 145 6.65 16.09 -15.52
N ILE A 146 7.39 15.29 -14.77
CA ILE A 146 8.54 15.76 -13.97
C ILE A 146 9.63 16.35 -14.87
N SER A 147 9.89 15.68 -15.99
CA SER A 147 10.87 16.11 -17.00
C SER A 147 10.50 17.48 -17.59
N GLN A 148 9.23 17.68 -17.93
CA GLN A 148 8.76 18.95 -18.51
C GLN A 148 8.67 20.08 -17.48
N LEU A 149 8.37 19.76 -16.22
CA LEU A 149 8.41 20.71 -15.11
C LEU A 149 9.85 21.07 -14.69
N GLY A 150 10.86 20.40 -15.25
CA GLY A 150 12.27 20.64 -14.95
C GLY A 150 12.67 20.25 -13.52
N ILE A 151 11.92 19.34 -12.88
CA ILE A 151 12.16 18.97 -11.48
C ILE A 151 13.24 17.89 -11.43
N ALA A 152 14.34 18.15 -10.72
CA ALA A 152 15.36 17.16 -10.43
C ALA A 152 14.89 16.19 -9.32
N ARG A 153 15.11 14.89 -9.51
CA ARG A 153 14.87 13.88 -8.47
C ARG A 153 16.20 13.42 -7.87
N PRO A 154 16.32 13.32 -6.54
CA PRO A 154 17.50 12.72 -5.91
C PRO A 154 17.77 11.31 -6.49
N GLY A 155 18.95 11.14 -7.09
CA GLY A 155 19.40 9.90 -7.71
C GLY A 155 18.76 9.52 -9.05
N PHE A 156 17.97 10.40 -9.69
CA PHE A 156 17.41 10.18 -11.03
C PHE A 156 17.44 11.46 -11.88
N ASP A 157 18.20 11.43 -12.97
CA ASP A 157 18.16 12.47 -14.00
C ASP A 157 16.98 12.22 -14.94
N SER A 158 15.89 12.94 -14.72
CA SER A 158 14.74 13.02 -15.63
C SER A 158 14.86 14.15 -16.65
N THR A 159 15.99 14.86 -16.67
CA THR A 159 16.23 15.96 -17.59
C THR A 159 16.42 15.42 -19.02
N PRO A 160 15.72 15.97 -20.02
CA PRO A 160 15.94 15.59 -21.41
C PRO A 160 17.39 15.82 -21.82
N THR A 161 18.02 14.81 -22.44
CA THR A 161 19.34 14.97 -23.04
C THR A 161 19.26 15.61 -24.42
N LYS A 162 20.38 16.15 -24.94
CA LYS A 162 20.50 16.68 -26.32
C LYS A 162 20.59 15.58 -27.40
N SER A 163 20.29 14.33 -27.09
CA SER A 163 20.30 13.25 -28.09
C SER A 163 19.11 13.34 -29.05
N LYS A 164 19.27 12.89 -30.31
CA LYS A 164 18.17 12.82 -31.30
C LYS A 164 16.97 12.02 -30.75
N ARG A 165 17.25 10.92 -30.04
CA ARG A 165 16.23 10.06 -29.40
C ARG A 165 15.45 10.81 -28.32
N SER A 166 16.15 11.53 -27.44
CA SER A 166 15.54 12.32 -26.37
C SER A 166 14.63 13.42 -26.93
N ARG A 167 15.11 14.21 -27.90
CA ARG A 167 14.29 15.25 -28.56
C ARG A 167 13.03 14.68 -29.20
N ARG A 168 13.13 13.53 -29.89
CA ARG A 168 11.97 12.84 -30.47
C ARG A 168 10.95 12.41 -29.41
N ASN A 169 11.43 11.90 -28.28
CA ASN A 169 10.56 11.46 -27.18
C ASN A 169 9.87 12.64 -26.49
N VAL A 170 10.57 13.76 -26.30
CA VAL A 170 9.99 15.01 -25.78
C VAL A 170 8.93 15.55 -26.73
N ALA A 171 9.24 15.64 -28.03
CA ALA A 171 8.28 16.10 -29.04
C ALA A 171 7.01 15.22 -29.07
N ARG A 172 7.16 13.90 -28.96
CA ARG A 172 6.02 12.96 -28.90
C ARG A 172 5.22 13.04 -27.60
N ALA A 173 5.82 13.46 -26.50
CA ALA A 173 5.13 13.60 -25.22
C ALA A 173 4.11 14.76 -25.25
N GLY A 174 4.29 15.74 -26.15
CA GLY A 174 3.48 16.95 -26.20
C GLY A 174 3.76 17.88 -25.02
N VAL A 175 3.06 19.01 -24.94
CA VAL A 175 3.16 19.93 -23.80
C VAL A 175 2.16 19.53 -22.72
N ILE A 176 2.66 19.25 -21.53
CA ILE A 176 1.86 19.09 -20.33
C ILE A 176 1.90 20.44 -19.62
N PHE A 177 0.85 21.22 -19.81
CA PHE A 177 0.65 22.45 -19.04
C PHE A 177 0.46 22.11 -17.54
N TRP A 178 0.92 23.03 -16.70
CA TRP A 178 0.60 23.03 -15.28
C TRP A 178 0.25 24.46 -14.91
N SER A 179 -1.01 24.69 -14.55
CA SER A 179 -1.55 26.04 -14.38
C SER A 179 -1.00 26.75 -13.14
N ARG A 180 -0.63 25.99 -12.10
CA ARG A 180 -0.08 26.56 -10.87
C ARG A 180 1.45 26.61 -10.88
N ARG A 181 1.99 27.64 -11.52
CA ARG A 181 3.28 28.22 -11.11
C ARG A 181 2.90 29.47 -10.33
N ALA A 182 3.30 29.59 -9.06
CA ALA A 182 2.91 30.72 -8.20
C ALA A 182 2.91 32.04 -8.99
N GLY A 183 1.71 32.59 -9.26
CA GLY A 183 1.51 33.80 -10.07
C GLY A 183 0.42 33.79 -11.14
N ARG A 184 -0.15 32.65 -11.59
CA ARG A 184 -1.32 32.63 -12.50
C ARG A 184 -2.30 31.50 -12.18
N GLU A 185 -3.58 31.75 -12.44
CA GLU A 185 -4.75 31.00 -11.97
C GLU A 185 -4.84 29.56 -12.49
N ALA A 186 -5.51 28.71 -11.70
CA ALA A 186 -5.43 27.25 -11.77
C ALA A 186 -6.58 26.60 -12.56
N HIS A 187 -6.25 25.87 -13.63
CA HIS A 187 -7.09 24.84 -14.26
C HIS A 187 -6.25 23.60 -14.60
N ALA A 188 -6.76 22.40 -14.30
CA ALA A 188 -6.09 21.14 -14.59
C ALA A 188 -6.08 20.82 -16.10
N VAL A 189 -5.04 20.13 -16.56
CA VAL A 189 -4.57 20.21 -17.95
C VAL A 189 -4.81 18.92 -18.74
N GLY A 190 -5.42 19.10 -19.92
CA GLY A 190 -5.53 18.10 -20.97
C GLY A 190 -4.32 18.07 -21.92
N ARG A 191 -4.12 16.92 -22.59
CA ARG A 191 -3.17 16.75 -23.69
C ARG A 191 -3.70 17.49 -24.92
N GLN A 192 -3.02 18.54 -25.38
CA GLN A 192 -3.28 19.10 -26.71
C GLN A 192 -2.67 18.15 -27.74
N GLY A 193 -3.51 17.36 -28.41
CA GLY A 193 -3.08 16.58 -29.57
C GLY A 193 -2.81 17.52 -30.73
N ASN A 194 -1.62 17.41 -31.34
CA ASN A 194 -1.44 17.89 -32.70
C ASN A 194 -2.44 17.13 -33.57
N ARG A 195 -3.47 17.84 -34.04
CA ARG A 195 -4.16 17.50 -35.28
C ARG A 195 -3.33 18.12 -36.38
N ASP A 196 -2.61 17.28 -37.12
CA ASP A 196 -2.27 17.40 -38.53
C ASP A 196 -2.24 15.98 -39.09
#